data_AF-A0A9E1MKZ1-F1
#
_entry.id   AF-A0A9E1MKZ1-F1
#
_cell.length_a   1.000
_cell.length_b   1.000
_cell.length_c   1.000
_cell.angle_alpha   90.00
_cell.angle_beta   90.00
_cell.angle_gamma   90.00
#
_symmetry.space_group_name_H-M   'P 1'
#
loop_
_entity.id
_entity.type
_entity.pdbx_description
1 polymer ?
#
loop_
_entity_poly.entity_id
_entity_poly.type
_entity_poly.pdbx_seq_one_letter_code
_entity_poly.pdbx_strand_id
1 'polypeptide(L)' 'MAQQFKEMSVMAQEYRRNAAVLELRLMQLKHQLSHTRQLELRRRLKHRIGMLHVLINEARNTGYYLDHYHEEHTRAC' A
#
# COMPACT_ATOMS: atom_id res chain seq x y z
N MET A 1 -17.73 -18.89 11.95
CA MET A 1 -17.96 -18.14 10.69
C MET A 1 -17.97 -16.62 10.92
N ALA A 2 -18.88 -16.04 11.72
CA ALA A 2 -18.95 -14.57 11.97
C ALA A 2 -17.63 -13.92 12.47
N GLN A 3 -16.83 -14.63 13.26
CA GLN A 3 -15.55 -14.14 13.80
C GLN A 3 -14.50 -13.87 12.70
N GLN A 4 -14.37 -14.78 11.72
CA GLN A 4 -13.39 -14.68 10.62
C GLN A 4 -13.72 -13.51 9.68
N PHE A 5 -14.99 -13.25 9.37
CA PHE A 5 -15.38 -12.10 8.54
C PHE A 5 -15.01 -10.76 9.19
N LYS A 6 -15.17 -10.66 10.51
CA LYS A 6 -14.77 -9.48 11.28
C LYS A 6 -13.25 -9.29 11.26
N GLU A 7 -12.49 -10.36 11.32
CA GLU A 7 -11.01 -10.32 11.23
C GLU A 7 -10.53 -9.87 9.85
N MET A 8 -11.14 -10.35 8.75
CA MET A 8 -10.75 -9.95 7.39
C MET A 8 -11.05 -8.49 7.09
N SER A 9 -12.19 -7.96 7.53
CA SER A 9 -12.53 -6.54 7.38
C SER A 9 -11.59 -5.62 8.18
N VAL A 10 -11.20 -6.04 9.39
CA VAL A 10 -10.21 -5.32 10.19
C VAL A 10 -8.85 -5.31 9.49
N MET A 11 -8.39 -6.46 8.97
CA MET A 11 -7.14 -6.55 8.21
C MET A 11 -7.19 -5.68 6.95
N ALA A 12 -8.30 -5.69 6.20
CA ALA A 12 -8.47 -4.84 5.02
C ALA A 12 -8.35 -3.34 5.37
N GLN A 13 -8.95 -2.93 6.49
CA GLN A 13 -8.82 -1.56 6.99
C GLN A 13 -7.38 -1.22 7.38
N GLU A 14 -6.65 -2.15 7.98
CA GLU A 14 -5.24 -1.97 8.31
C GLU A 14 -4.38 -1.80 7.05
N TYR A 15 -4.58 -2.63 6.01
CA TYR A 15 -3.88 -2.49 4.74
C TYR A 15 -4.15 -1.13 4.06
N ARG A 16 -5.39 -0.62 4.12
CA ARG A 16 -5.73 0.72 3.64
C ARG A 16 -5.04 1.83 4.43
N ARG A 17 -5.00 1.71 5.77
CA ARG A 17 -4.27 2.66 6.63
C ARG A 17 -2.77 2.65 6.32
N ASN A 18 -2.20 1.47 6.14
CA ASN A 18 -0.79 1.31 5.78
C ASN A 18 -0.50 1.94 4.41
N ALA A 19 -1.37 1.75 3.41
CA ALA A 19 -1.24 2.42 2.11
C ALA A 19 -1.22 3.96 2.26
N ALA A 20 -2.12 4.53 3.07
CA ALA A 20 -2.15 5.97 3.32
C ALA A 20 -0.86 6.50 3.97
N VAL A 21 -0.27 5.76 4.92
CA VAL A 21 1.02 6.12 5.53
C VAL A 21 2.16 6.05 4.51
N LEU A 22 2.17 5.02 3.66
CA LEU A 22 3.17 4.88 2.60
C LEU A 22 3.05 5.99 1.56
N GLU A 23 1.83 6.44 1.23
CA GLU A 23 1.57 7.57 0.34
C GLU A 23 2.08 8.89 0.91
N LEU A 24 1.86 9.15 2.20
CA LEU A 24 2.44 10.30 2.88
C LEU A 24 3.97 10.25 2.80
N ARG A 25 4.57 9.08 3.05
CA ARG A 25 6.02 8.91 2.97
C ARG A 25 6.55 9.13 1.55
N LEU A 26 5.81 8.67 0.54
CA LEU A 26 6.11 8.90 -0.87
C LEU A 26 6.13 10.41 -1.18
N MET A 27 5.15 11.18 -0.70
CA MET A 27 5.13 12.64 -0.87
C MET A 27 6.33 13.32 -0.22
N GLN A 28 6.69 12.91 1.00
CA GLN A 28 7.88 13.42 1.70
C GLN A 28 9.17 13.14 0.91
N LEU A 29 9.32 11.93 0.35
CA LEU A 29 10.50 11.58 -0.44
C LEU A 29 10.54 12.31 -1.78
N LYS A 30 9.40 12.55 -2.42
CA LYS A 30 9.31 13.38 -3.64
C LYS A 30 9.74 14.82 -3.35
N HIS A 31 9.27 15.38 -2.24
CA HIS A 31 9.71 16.70 -1.77
C HIS A 31 11.21 16.71 -1.47
N GLN A 32 11.74 15.71 -0.77
CA GLN A 32 13.19 15.63 -0.52
C GLN A 32 14.00 15.52 -1.83
N LEU A 33 13.49 14.76 -2.82
CA LEU A 33 14.15 14.61 -4.12
C LEU A 33 14.22 15.92 -4.90
N SER A 34 13.20 16.78 -4.84
CA SER A 34 13.22 18.08 -5.54
C SER A 34 14.27 19.04 -4.98
N HIS A 35 14.59 18.93 -3.69
CA HIS A 35 15.59 19.76 -3.01
C HIS A 35 17.00 19.16 -3.05
N THR A 36 17.15 17.89 -3.41
CA THR A 36 18.44 17.20 -3.42
C THR A 36 19.19 17.45 -4.74
N ARG A 37 20.39 18.04 -4.67
CA ARG A 37 21.27 18.26 -5.83
C ARG A 37 22.31 17.14 -6.05
N GLN A 38 22.70 16.43 -5.00
CA GLN A 38 23.71 15.36 -5.08
C GLN A 38 23.18 14.14 -5.85
N LEU A 39 23.88 13.74 -6.92
CA LEU A 39 23.42 12.70 -7.85
C LEU A 39 23.21 11.33 -7.19
N GLU A 40 24.14 10.88 -6.36
CA GLU A 40 24.03 9.60 -5.64
C GLU A 40 22.81 9.58 -4.71
N LEU A 41 22.57 10.67 -3.98
CA LEU A 41 21.43 10.77 -3.09
C LEU A 41 20.11 10.83 -3.89
N ARG A 42 20.07 11.54 -5.02
CA ARG A 42 18.92 11.54 -5.94
C ARG A 42 18.62 10.14 -6.47
N ARG A 43 19.64 9.37 -6.86
CA ARG A 43 19.48 7.98 -7.34
C ARG A 43 18.86 7.09 -6.25
N ARG A 44 19.38 7.17 -5.02
CA ARG A 44 18.83 6.42 -3.88
C ARG A 44 17.39 6.82 -3.56
N LEU A 45 17.07 8.12 -3.59
CA LEU A 45 15.72 8.62 -3.38
C LEU A 45 14.75 8.13 -4.45
N LYS A 46 15.14 8.16 -5.73
CA LYS A 46 14.34 7.60 -6.83
C LYS A 46 14.08 6.11 -6.66
N HIS A 47 15.09 5.34 -6.26
CA HIS A 47 14.93 3.91 -6.00
C HIS A 47 13.93 3.64 -4.87
N ARG A 48 14.04 4.36 -3.74
CA ARG A 48 13.09 4.25 -2.62
C ARG A 48 11.67 4.64 -3.01
N ILE A 49 11.51 5.70 -3.81
CA ILE A 49 10.22 6.12 -4.37
C ILE A 49 9.61 5.00 -5.24
N GLY A 50 10.42 4.37 -6.10
CA GLY A 50 9.99 3.24 -6.91
C GLY A 50 9.51 2.06 -6.07
N MET A 51 10.26 1.69 -5.02
CA MET A 51 9.85 0.64 -4.09
C MET A 51 8.53 0.97 -3.37
N LEU A 52 8.36 2.21 -2.91
CA LEU A 52 7.12 2.63 -2.24
C LEU A 52 5.91 2.53 -3.17
N HIS A 53 6.06 2.84 -4.46
CA HIS A 53 4.97 2.67 -5.42
C HIS A 53 4.50 1.22 -5.51
N VAL A 54 5.43 0.26 -5.50
CA VAL A 54 5.09 -1.18 -5.50
C VAL A 54 4.34 -1.54 -4.21
N LEU A 55 4.87 -1.15 -3.05
CA LEU A 55 4.26 -1.48 -1.75
C LEU A 55 2.88 -0.85 -1.55
N ILE A 56 2.66 0.38 -2.03
CA ILE A 56 1.35 1.04 -1.99
C ILE A 56 0.33 0.26 -2.82
N ASN A 57 0.72 -0.13 -4.04
CA ASN A 57 -0.16 -0.91 -4.91
C ASN A 57 -0.48 -2.27 -4.31
N GLU A 58 0.52 -2.95 -3.76
CA GLU A 58 0.33 -4.23 -3.07
C GLU A 58 -0.62 -4.08 -1.87
N ALA A 59 -0.39 -3.11 -0.99
CA ALA A 59 -1.26 -2.86 0.16
C ALA A 59 -2.71 -2.55 -0.25
N ARG A 60 -2.91 -1.76 -1.31
CA ARG A 60 -4.25 -1.47 -1.83
C ARG A 60 -4.93 -2.72 -2.41
N ASN A 61 -4.19 -3.53 -3.18
CA ASN A 61 -4.70 -4.76 -3.76
C ASN A 61 -5.06 -5.78 -2.68
N THR A 62 -4.21 -5.96 -1.67
CA THR A 62 -4.48 -6.86 -0.54
C THR A 62 -5.66 -6.38 0.28
N GLY A 63 -5.75 -5.08 0.56
CA GLY A 63 -6.93 -4.51 1.24
C GLY A 63 -8.22 -4.77 0.46
N TYR A 64 -8.22 -4.52 -0.85
CA TYR A 64 -9.36 -4.82 -1.71
C TYR A 64 -9.73 -6.30 -1.71
N TYR A 65 -8.74 -7.19 -1.86
CA TYR A 65 -8.94 -8.63 -1.86
C TYR A 65 -9.57 -9.12 -0.54
N LEU A 66 -9.08 -8.62 0.60
CA LEU A 66 -9.62 -9.00 1.92
C LEU A 66 -11.06 -8.53 2.12
N ASP A 67 -11.46 -7.38 1.57
CA ASP A 67 -12.84 -6.92 1.62
C ASP A 67 -13.79 -7.76 0.74
N HIS A 68 -13.31 -8.26 -0.41
CA HIS A 68 -14.13 -8.98 -1.39
C HIS A 68 -13.91 -10.50 -1.38
N TYR A 69 -13.13 -11.01 -0.42
CA TYR A 69 -12.69 -12.40 -0.35
C TYR A 69 -13.85 -13.40 -0.53
N HIS A 70 -15.01 -13.10 0.07
CA HIS A 70 -16.16 -13.99 0.01
C HIS A 70 -17.05 -13.78 -1.22
N GLU A 71 -17.06 -12.59 -1.82
CA GLU A 71 -17.80 -12.34 -3.06
C GLU A 71 -17.20 -13.13 -4.24
N GLU A 72 -15.87 -13.30 -4.26
CA GLU A 72 -15.18 -14.11 -5.27
C GLU A 72 -15.44 -15.62 -5.10
N HIS A 73 -15.55 -16.10 -3.86
CA HIS A 73 -15.85 -17.51 -3.58
C HIS A 73 -17.32 -17.90 -3.80
N THR A 74 -18.26 -16.95 -3.76
CA THR A 74 -19.68 -17.23 -3.98
C THR A 74 -20.06 -17.29 -5.47
N ARG A 75 -19.22 -16.75 -6.37
CA ARG A 75 -19.41 -16.80 -7.84
C ARG A 75 -18.84 -18.05 -8.51
N ALA A 76 -18.14 -18.89 -7.74
CA ALA A 76 -17.50 -20.12 -8.23
C ALA A 76 -18.35 -21.39 -8.00
N CYS A 77 -19.62 -21.25 -7.56
CA CYS A 77 -20.60 -22.33 -7.46
C CYS A 77 -21.72 -22.17 -8.49
#